data_AF-A0A660WNM1-F1
#
_entry.id   AF-A0A660WNM1-F1
#
_cell.length_a   1.000
_cell.length_b   1.000
_cell.length_c   1.000
_cell.angle_alpha   90.00
_cell.angle_beta   90.00
_cell.angle_gamma   90.00
#
_symmetry.space_group_name_H-M   'P 1'
#
loop_
_entity.id
_entity.type
_entity.pdbx_description
1 polymer ?
#
loop_
_entity_poly.entity_id
_entity_poly.type
_entity_poly.pdbx_seq_one_letter_code
_entity_poly.pdbx_strand_id
1 'polypeptide(L)'
;MRTIDILSSVVSKLVKRKKAFTPRDVKLITFLLNSGYVITSWKSHNREIKYKKTRDRDEFLNQWISHGLWDRILQECHPNCKEKFIKNFLFRGIFKNSKLRDKIIKGGSFTPGTVLISPTMRCNYRCAGCYAQNYTRNDDMSSELLEKIIRDGEEIGV
;
A
#
# COMPACT_ATOMS: atom_id res chain seq x y z
N MET A 1 2.52 -9.46 -19.81
CA MET A 1 2.76 -9.26 -18.36
C MET A 1 3.48 -7.93 -18.17
N ARG A 2 2.98 -6.99 -17.35
CA ARG A 2 3.60 -5.66 -17.24
C ARG A 2 4.90 -5.77 -16.43
N THR A 3 5.92 -4.97 -16.74
CA THR A 3 7.23 -4.96 -16.04
C THR A 3 7.10 -4.95 -14.51
N ILE A 4 6.08 -4.25 -13.98
CA ILE A 4 5.82 -4.15 -12.55
C ILE A 4 5.39 -5.46 -11.89
N ASP A 5 4.67 -6.33 -12.62
CA ASP A 5 4.20 -7.62 -12.09
C ASP A 5 5.39 -8.60 -11.95
N ILE A 6 6.34 -8.53 -12.88
CA ILE A 6 7.60 -9.30 -12.83
C ILE A 6 8.43 -8.84 -11.63
N LEU A 7 8.65 -7.52 -11.49
CA LEU A 7 9.36 -6.95 -10.35
C LEU A 7 8.71 -7.34 -9.02
N SER A 8 7.38 -7.24 -8.93
CA SER A 8 6.63 -7.67 -7.74
C SER A 8 6.88 -9.13 -7.40
N SER A 9 6.81 -10.03 -8.39
CA SER A 9 7.05 -11.48 -8.20
C SER A 9 8.48 -11.78 -7.75
N VAL A 10 9.48 -11.14 -8.37
CA VAL A 10 10.89 -11.34 -8.05
C VAL A 10 11.21 -10.84 -6.64
N VAL A 11 10.85 -9.59 -6.33
CA VAL A 11 11.17 -8.97 -5.03
C VAL A 11 10.43 -9.67 -3.89
N SER A 12 9.14 -10.01 -4.07
CA SER A 12 8.37 -10.70 -3.03
C SER A 12 8.92 -12.10 -2.72
N LYS A 13 9.31 -12.88 -3.75
CA LYS A 13 9.96 -14.19 -3.55
C LYS A 13 11.32 -14.08 -2.87
N LEU A 14 12.13 -13.11 -3.26
CA LEU A 14 13.43 -12.85 -2.64
C LEU A 14 13.26 -12.52 -1.15
N VAL A 15 12.31 -11.62 -0.84
CA VAL A 15 12.09 -11.20 0.54
C VAL A 15 11.47 -12.29 1.41
N LYS A 16 10.65 -13.18 0.82
CA LYS A 16 10.10 -14.33 1.53
C LYS A 16 11.16 -15.38 1.86
N ARG A 17 12.07 -15.66 0.93
CA ARG A 17 13.05 -16.76 1.08
C ARG A 17 14.17 -16.41 2.06
N LYS A 18 14.52 -15.13 2.15
CA LYS A 18 15.66 -14.70 2.95
C LYS A 18 15.27 -14.48 4.42
N LYS A 19 15.92 -15.23 5.31
CA LYS A 19 15.68 -15.16 6.76
C LYS A 19 16.34 -13.93 7.40
N ALA A 20 17.54 -13.58 6.96
CA ALA A 20 18.31 -12.43 7.45
C ALA A 20 18.79 -11.55 6.28
N PHE A 21 18.57 -10.24 6.39
CA PHE A 21 18.97 -9.27 5.36
C PHE A 21 20.24 -8.57 5.80
N THR A 22 21.25 -8.57 4.93
CA THR A 22 22.44 -7.75 5.10
C THR A 22 22.15 -6.32 4.65
N PRO A 23 22.95 -5.32 5.07
CA PRO A 23 22.82 -3.95 4.57
C PRO A 23 22.88 -3.83 3.04
N ARG A 24 23.59 -4.76 2.37
CA ARG A 24 23.64 -4.82 0.89
C ARG A 24 22.31 -5.28 0.29
N ASP A 25 21.63 -6.22 0.93
CA ASP A 25 20.33 -6.70 0.48
C ASP A 25 19.27 -5.61 0.61
N VAL A 26 19.28 -4.90 1.73
CA VAL A 26 18.37 -3.76 1.95
C VAL A 26 18.59 -2.71 0.85
N LYS A 27 19.84 -2.31 0.59
CA LYS A 27 20.17 -1.35 -0.47
C LYS A 27 19.71 -1.81 -1.85
N LEU A 28 19.91 -3.09 -2.19
CA LEU A 28 19.46 -3.66 -3.47
C LEU A 28 17.93 -3.63 -3.60
N ILE A 29 17.21 -4.06 -2.56
CA ILE A 29 15.74 -4.06 -2.58
C ILE A 29 15.21 -2.63 -2.68
N THR A 30 15.78 -1.70 -1.92
CA THR A 30 15.44 -0.27 -2.00
C THR A 30 15.67 0.28 -3.41
N PHE A 31 16.80 -0.05 -4.02
CA PHE A 31 17.09 0.34 -5.41
C PHE A 31 16.06 -0.22 -6.39
N LEU A 32 15.65 -1.48 -6.24
CA LEU A 32 14.64 -2.11 -7.09
C LEU A 32 13.26 -1.46 -6.92
N LEU A 33 12.89 -1.09 -5.69
CA LEU A 33 11.64 -0.38 -5.40
C LEU A 33 11.63 1.03 -6.01
N ASN A 34 12.73 1.78 -5.88
CA ASN A 34 12.88 3.09 -6.50
C ASN A 34 12.85 3.00 -8.03
N SER A 35 13.50 1.98 -8.61
CA SER A 35 13.48 1.74 -10.05
C SER A 35 12.07 1.40 -10.56
N GLY A 36 11.32 0.57 -9.82
CA GLY A 36 9.92 0.27 -10.13
C GLY A 36 9.03 1.52 -10.11
N TYR A 37 9.26 2.40 -9.14
CA TYR A 37 8.58 3.69 -9.04
C TYR A 37 8.90 4.60 -10.23
N VAL A 38 10.18 4.79 -10.57
CA VAL A 38 10.62 5.58 -11.73
C VAL A 38 9.98 5.05 -13.02
N ILE A 39 9.93 3.73 -13.23
CA ILE A 39 9.27 3.13 -14.41
C ILE A 39 7.76 3.46 -14.43
N THR A 40 7.09 3.46 -13.28
CA THR A 40 5.67 3.83 -13.22
C THR A 40 5.41 5.31 -13.42
N SER A 41 6.26 6.18 -12.88
CA SER A 41 6.13 7.63 -12.94
C SER A 41 6.63 8.22 -14.27
N TRP A 42 7.65 7.64 -14.91
CA TRP A 42 8.22 8.13 -16.17
C TRP A 42 7.21 8.17 -17.32
N LYS A 43 6.29 7.19 -17.41
CA LYS A 43 5.19 7.24 -18.40
C LYS A 43 4.13 8.31 -18.13
N SER A 44 4.08 8.89 -16.93
CA SER A 44 3.15 9.96 -16.56
C SER A 44 3.73 11.37 -16.75
N HIS A 45 5.05 11.50 -16.98
CA HIS A 45 5.75 12.79 -16.99
C HIS A 45 5.76 13.51 -18.35
N ASN A 46 5.25 12.91 -19.43
CA ASN A 46 5.33 13.49 -20.79
C ASN A 46 4.10 14.28 -21.27
N ARG A 47 3.13 14.60 -20.40
CA ARG A 47 2.07 15.55 -20.77
C ARG A 47 1.74 16.48 -19.61
N GLU A 48 2.16 17.72 -19.82
CA GLU A 48 1.78 18.97 -19.17
C GLU A 48 0.67 18.85 -18.14
N ILE A 49 1.05 18.59 -16.89
CA ILE A 49 0.34 19.21 -15.79
C ILE A 49 1.40 19.83 -14.89
N LYS A 50 1.42 21.16 -14.89
CA LYS A 50 2.18 22.05 -14.00
C LYS A 50 1.67 21.96 -12.56
N TYR A 51 1.33 20.76 -12.06
CA TYR A 51 1.15 20.55 -10.63
C TYR A 51 2.52 20.64 -10.00
N LYS A 52 2.71 21.66 -9.15
CA LYS A 52 3.81 21.81 -8.19
C LYS A 52 4.39 20.44 -7.86
N LYS A 53 5.65 20.24 -8.22
CA LYS A 53 6.51 19.13 -7.79
C LYS A 53 6.33 18.99 -6.26
N THR A 54 5.41 18.15 -5.80
CA THR A 54 5.24 17.90 -4.37
C THR A 54 6.40 17.03 -3.97
N ARG A 55 7.45 17.75 -3.58
CA ARG A 55 8.66 17.34 -2.89
C ARG A 55 8.40 16.32 -1.77
N ASP A 56 7.19 16.26 -1.22
CA ASP A 56 6.75 15.32 -0.16
C ASP A 56 6.64 13.84 -0.54
N ARG A 57 6.30 13.45 -1.79
CA ARG A 57 5.95 12.02 -2.06
C ARG A 57 7.15 11.11 -2.30
N ASP A 58 8.21 11.62 -2.91
CA ASP A 58 9.50 10.91 -2.93
C ASP A 58 10.14 10.92 -1.53
N GLU A 59 9.74 11.85 -0.67
CA GLU A 59 10.13 11.91 0.74
C GLU A 59 9.52 10.78 1.56
N PHE A 60 8.32 10.29 1.23
CA PHE A 60 7.65 9.24 2.01
C PHE A 60 8.44 7.92 2.08
N LEU A 61 8.88 7.37 0.94
CA LEU A 61 9.68 6.14 0.93
C LEU A 61 11.06 6.37 1.57
N ASN A 62 11.63 7.54 1.33
CA ASN A 62 12.91 7.94 1.91
C ASN A 62 12.81 8.18 3.42
N GLN A 63 11.67 8.63 3.94
CA GLN A 63 11.38 8.76 5.38
C GLN A 63 11.28 7.38 6.02
N TRP A 64 10.63 6.42 5.37
CA TRP A 64 10.56 5.04 5.87
C TRP A 64 11.93 4.39 5.99
N ILE A 65 12.81 4.68 5.03
CA ILE A 65 14.20 4.26 5.04
C ILE A 65 14.97 5.02 6.13
N SER A 66 14.81 6.34 6.22
CA SER A 66 15.54 7.20 7.17
C SER A 66 15.17 6.94 8.64
N HIS A 67 13.93 6.53 8.91
CA HIS A 67 13.45 6.19 10.26
C HIS A 67 13.59 4.70 10.59
N GLY A 68 14.27 3.91 9.76
CA GLY A 68 14.55 2.49 10.00
C GLY A 68 13.33 1.57 9.91
N LEU A 69 12.14 2.08 9.58
CA LEU A 69 10.92 1.28 9.43
C LEU A 69 11.12 0.20 8.35
N TRP A 70 11.83 0.53 7.27
CA TRP A 70 12.15 -0.41 6.22
C TRP A 70 13.03 -1.57 6.68
N ASP A 71 14.06 -1.28 7.48
CA ASP A 71 14.94 -2.29 8.05
C ASP A 71 14.18 -3.22 9.00
N ARG A 72 13.33 -2.65 9.86
CA ARG A 72 12.50 -3.42 10.80
C ARG A 72 11.51 -4.32 10.08
N ILE A 73 10.86 -3.84 9.01
CA ILE A 73 9.97 -4.68 8.18
C ILE A 73 10.76 -5.86 7.60
N LEU A 74 11.97 -5.65 7.07
CA LEU A 74 12.73 -6.74 6.46
C LEU A 74 13.29 -7.74 7.48
N GLN A 75 13.73 -7.27 8.65
CA GLN A 75 14.41 -8.08 9.66
C GLN A 75 13.45 -8.71 10.68
N GLU A 76 12.45 -7.98 11.17
CA GLU A 76 11.61 -8.41 12.30
C GLU A 76 10.32 -9.11 11.85
N CYS A 77 9.78 -8.78 10.67
CA CYS A 77 8.51 -9.36 10.23
C CYS A 77 8.64 -10.81 9.72
N HIS A 78 7.61 -11.61 9.99
CA HIS A 78 7.49 -12.96 9.47
C HIS A 78 7.53 -12.98 7.93
N PRO A 79 8.18 -13.96 7.27
CA PRO A 79 8.31 -14.01 5.81
C PRO A 79 7.02 -13.82 5.02
N ASN A 80 5.91 -14.43 5.47
CA ASN A 80 4.61 -14.26 4.83
C ASN A 80 4.07 -12.83 4.94
N CYS A 81 4.29 -12.15 6.08
CA CYS A 81 3.90 -10.75 6.28
C CYS A 81 4.69 -9.83 5.35
N LYS A 82 6.01 -10.04 5.25
CA LYS A 82 6.89 -9.27 4.36
C LYS A 82 6.50 -9.41 2.89
N GLU A 83 6.25 -10.65 2.44
CA GLU A 83 5.80 -10.94 1.08
C GLU A 83 4.50 -10.19 0.76
N LYS A 84 3.50 -10.27 1.65
CA LYS A 84 2.20 -9.63 1.46
C LYS A 84 2.30 -8.11 1.52
N PHE A 85 3.10 -7.56 2.42
CA PHE A 85 3.36 -6.12 2.49
C PHE A 85 3.92 -5.60 1.15
N ILE A 86 4.98 -6.24 0.65
CA ILE A 86 5.59 -5.83 -0.62
C ILE A 86 4.62 -6.00 -1.79
N LYS A 87 3.96 -7.16 -1.89
CA LYS A 87 3.09 -7.47 -3.03
C LYS A 87 1.81 -6.62 -3.05
N ASN A 88 1.13 -6.50 -1.92
CA ASN A 88 -0.18 -5.86 -1.83
C ASN A 88 -0.07 -4.37 -1.56
N PHE A 89 0.70 -3.95 -0.55
CA PHE A 89 0.79 -2.53 -0.20
C PHE A 89 1.67 -1.77 -1.19
N LEU A 90 2.94 -2.16 -1.35
CA LEU A 90 3.87 -1.41 -2.22
C LEU A 90 3.54 -1.55 -3.71
N PHE A 91 3.55 -2.78 -4.24
CA PHE A 91 3.42 -2.97 -5.69
C PHE A 91 1.99 -2.74 -6.20
N ARG A 92 0.97 -3.25 -5.50
CA ARG A 92 -0.44 -3.02 -5.90
C ARG A 92 -0.93 -1.64 -5.45
N GLY A 93 -0.97 -1.37 -4.15
CA GLY A 93 -1.54 -0.14 -3.59
C GLY A 93 -0.79 1.13 -3.97
N ILE A 94 0.53 1.18 -3.78
CA ILE A 94 1.31 2.38 -4.09
C ILE A 94 1.56 2.49 -5.59
N PHE A 95 2.18 1.48 -6.22
CA PHE A 95 2.64 1.64 -7.62
C PHE A 95 1.56 1.38 -8.66
N LYS A 96 0.87 0.23 -8.64
CA LYS A 96 -0.10 -0.12 -9.69
C LYS A 96 -1.34 0.77 -9.62
N ASN A 97 -1.89 0.97 -8.43
CA ASN A 97 -3.12 1.72 -8.24
C ASN A 97 -2.92 3.23 -8.41
N SER A 98 -1.69 3.78 -8.28
CA SER A 98 -1.43 5.21 -8.56
C SER A 98 -1.97 5.67 -9.91
N LYS A 99 -1.73 4.89 -10.97
CA LYS A 99 -2.19 5.22 -12.33
C LYS A 99 -3.71 5.19 -12.48
N LEU A 100 -4.38 4.34 -11.71
CA LEU A 100 -5.84 4.28 -11.68
C LEU A 100 -6.40 5.50 -10.95
N ARG A 101 -5.82 5.84 -9.79
CA ARG A 101 -6.19 7.04 -9.04
C ARG A 101 -5.97 8.32 -9.85
N ASP A 102 -4.85 8.43 -10.56
CA ASP A 102 -4.58 9.58 -11.44
C ASP A 102 -5.61 9.72 -12.57
N LYS A 103 -6.11 8.60 -13.12
CA LYS A 103 -7.18 8.63 -14.14
C LYS A 103 -8.51 9.11 -13.56
N ILE A 104 -8.88 8.64 -12.38
CA ILE A 104 -10.12 9.04 -11.69
C ILE A 104 -10.10 10.53 -11.36
N ILE A 105 -8.97 11.01 -10.83
CA ILE A 105 -8.74 12.44 -10.54
C ILE A 105 -8.85 13.28 -11.82
N LYS A 106 -8.24 12.84 -12.93
CA LYS A 106 -8.36 13.53 -14.23
C LYS A 106 -9.78 13.51 -14.79
N GLY A 107 -10.58 12.51 -14.43
CA GLY A 107 -12.02 12.44 -14.76
C GLY A 107 -12.91 13.31 -13.88
N GLY A 108 -12.34 14.10 -12.96
CA GLY A 108 -13.09 14.98 -12.07
C GLY A 108 -13.67 14.30 -10.82
N SER A 109 -13.20 13.10 -10.48
CA SER A 109 -13.66 12.35 -9.30
C SER A 109 -12.52 12.09 -8.30
N PHE A 110 -12.86 11.61 -7.11
CA PHE A 110 -11.91 11.32 -6.03
C PHE A 110 -11.89 9.82 -5.71
N THR A 111 -10.76 9.35 -5.20
CA THR A 111 -10.58 7.99 -4.69
C THR A 111 -9.80 8.03 -3.38
N PRO A 112 -10.28 7.35 -2.33
CA PRO A 112 -9.59 7.33 -1.05
C PRO A 112 -8.28 6.55 -1.15
N GLY A 113 -7.27 6.96 -0.39
CA GLY A 113 -5.99 6.23 -0.30
C GLY A 113 -6.05 5.00 0.61
N THR A 114 -6.97 5.00 1.56
CA THR A 114 -7.19 3.94 2.55
C THR A 114 -8.66 3.95 2.95
N VAL A 115 -9.25 2.77 3.15
CA VAL A 115 -10.59 2.62 3.71
C VAL A 115 -10.48 1.92 5.05
N LEU A 116 -11.07 2.50 6.09
CA LEU A 116 -11.26 1.88 7.39
C LEU A 116 -12.70 1.36 7.46
N ILE A 117 -12.87 0.06 7.72
CA ILE A 117 -14.18 -0.60 7.80
C ILE A 117 -14.25 -1.33 9.14
N SER A 118 -15.37 -1.19 9.84
CA SER A 118 -15.68 -1.96 11.05
C SER A 118 -16.87 -2.88 10.73
N PRO A 119 -16.65 -4.14 10.33
CA PRO A 119 -17.74 -5.04 9.94
C PRO A 119 -18.66 -5.40 11.11
N THR A 120 -18.13 -5.37 12.33
CA THR A 120 -18.88 -5.63 13.56
C THR A 120 -18.43 -4.72 14.69
N MET A 121 -19.30 -4.51 15.67
CA MET A 121 -19.00 -3.74 16.90
C MET A 121 -19.03 -4.61 18.17
N ARG A 122 -18.83 -5.93 18.02
CA ARG A 122 -19.01 -6.95 19.07
C ARG A 122 -17.82 -7.12 20.03
N CYS A 123 -16.98 -6.10 20.22
CA CYS A 123 -15.85 -6.20 21.15
C CYS A 123 -16.35 -6.43 22.59
N ASN A 124 -15.84 -7.46 23.27
CA ASN A 124 -16.22 -7.83 24.64
C ASN A 124 -15.48 -7.06 25.74
N TYR A 125 -14.55 -6.16 25.38
CA TYR A 125 -13.82 -5.30 26.30
C TYR A 125 -14.47 -3.92 26.47
N ARG A 126 -14.10 -3.20 27.54
CA ARG A 126 -14.60 -1.85 27.89
C ARG A 126 -13.44 -0.88 28.16
N CYS A 127 -12.58 -0.72 27.16
CA CYS A 127 -11.39 0.11 27.28
C CYS A 127 -11.76 1.59 27.46
N ALA A 128 -11.05 2.31 28.33
CA ALA A 128 -11.17 3.76 28.42
C ALA A 128 -10.81 4.40 27.06
N GLY A 129 -11.68 5.29 26.55
CA GLY A 129 -11.49 5.95 25.25
C GLY A 129 -11.85 5.09 24.03
N CYS A 130 -12.56 3.97 24.20
CA CYS A 130 -12.95 3.10 23.09
C CYS A 130 -13.96 3.79 22.16
N TYR A 131 -13.59 4.01 20.89
CA TYR A 131 -14.53 4.53 19.89
C TYR A 131 -15.70 3.57 19.66
N ALA A 132 -15.45 2.25 19.73
CA ALA A 132 -16.42 1.23 19.37
C ALA A 132 -17.53 1.03 20.43
N GLN A 133 -17.30 1.45 21.68
CA GLN A 133 -18.27 1.28 22.76
C GLN A 133 -19.56 2.10 22.57
N ASN A 134 -19.46 3.20 21.84
CA ASN A 134 -20.57 4.12 21.60
C ASN A 134 -21.46 3.70 20.41
N TYR A 135 -21.10 2.65 19.69
CA TYR A 135 -21.88 2.12 18.57
C TYR A 135 -22.72 0.92 19.00
N THR A 136 -23.91 0.81 18.42
CA THR A 136 -24.79 -0.35 18.62
C THR A 136 -24.17 -1.62 18.03
N ARG A 137 -24.47 -2.76 18.65
CA ARG A 137 -24.05 -4.10 18.20
C ARG A 137 -25.07 -4.76 17.27
N ASN A 138 -26.20 -4.10 17.00
CA ASN A 138 -27.28 -4.65 16.21
C ASN A 138 -27.11 -4.39 14.70
N ASP A 139 -26.17 -3.53 14.32
CA ASP A 139 -25.99 -3.05 12.95
C ASP A 139 -24.74 -3.65 12.29
N ASP A 140 -24.54 -4.96 12.44
CA ASP A 140 -23.42 -5.63 11.79
C ASP A 140 -23.58 -5.65 10.27
N MET A 141 -22.45 -5.51 9.58
CA MET A 141 -22.39 -5.52 8.13
C MET A 141 -22.59 -6.95 7.60
N SER A 142 -23.43 -7.11 6.57
CA SER A 142 -23.53 -8.39 5.87
C SER A 142 -22.23 -8.70 5.11
N SER A 143 -21.89 -9.98 4.98
CA SER A 143 -20.70 -10.41 4.24
C SER A 143 -20.73 -9.93 2.79
N GLU A 144 -21.91 -9.91 2.16
CA GLU A 144 -22.11 -9.46 0.79
C GLU A 144 -21.79 -7.98 0.62
N LEU A 145 -22.22 -7.14 1.59
CA LEU A 145 -21.90 -5.72 1.58
C LEU A 145 -20.40 -5.49 1.80
N LEU A 146 -19.77 -6.24 2.72
CA LEU A 146 -18.34 -6.17 2.95
C LEU A 146 -17.55 -6.51 1.67
N GLU A 147 -17.89 -7.61 1.01
CA GLU A 147 -17.28 -8.01 -0.26
C GLU A 147 -17.51 -6.98 -1.36
N LYS A 148 -18.69 -6.37 -1.42
CA LYS A 148 -19.00 -5.29 -2.35
C LYS A 148 -18.09 -4.07 -2.09
N ILE A 149 -17.96 -3.63 -0.85
CA ILE A 149 -17.09 -2.48 -0.51
C ILE A 149 -15.64 -2.76 -0.90
N ILE A 150 -15.14 -3.98 -0.66
CA ILE A 150 -13.78 -4.37 -1.04
C ILE A 150 -13.61 -4.30 -2.55
N ARG A 151 -14.52 -4.90 -3.32
CA ARG A 151 -14.48 -4.87 -4.80
C ARG A 151 -14.56 -3.46 -5.36
N ASP A 152 -15.50 -2.65 -4.86
CA ASP A 152 -15.65 -1.26 -5.29
C ASP A 152 -14.36 -0.46 -5.00
N GLY A 153 -13.71 -0.72 -3.86
CA GLY A 153 -12.41 -0.16 -3.52
C GLY A 153 -11.31 -0.55 -4.52
N GLU A 154 -11.20 -1.83 -4.86
CA GLU A 154 -10.23 -2.32 -5.86
C GLU A 154 -10.45 -1.68 -7.24
N GLU A 155 -11.70 -1.47 -7.64
CA GLU A 155 -12.09 -0.84 -8.92
C GLU A 155 -11.71 0.65 -9.01
N ILE A 156 -11.69 1.35 -7.88
CA ILE A 156 -11.30 2.77 -7.81
C ILE A 156 -9.84 2.99 -7.38
N GLY A 157 -9.08 1.92 -7.18
CA GLY A 157 -7.66 2.00 -6.87
C GLY A 157 -7.33 2.33 -5.42
N VAL A 158 -8.19 1.89 -4.48
CA VAL A 158 -7.84 1.72 -3.06
C VAL A 158 -6.84 0.59 -2.91
#